data_AF-A0A820RBH2-F1
#
_entry.id   AF-A0A820RBH2-F1
#
_cell.length_a   1.000
_cell.length_b   1.000
_cell.length_c   1.000
_cell.angle_alpha   90.00
_cell.angle_beta   90.00
_cell.angle_gamma   90.00
#
_symmetry.space_group_name_H-M   'P 1'
#
loop_
_entity.id
_entity.type
_entity.pdbx_description
1 polymer ?
#
loop_
_entity_poly.entity_id
_entity_poly.type
_entity_poly.pdbx_seq_one_letter_code
_entity_poly.pdbx_strand_id
1 'polypeptide(L)'
;MSQIEQPSSVKGKPMILHEGYIYTVERTTKTKSIFRCKNRDCKARYHTNLSMDAFLSLPTSHCRAPQPDSVPAIRLKNETKAHAAITDESTRTIIHSTLRTYPLSDAGQHPKNEPLMLMIQRQRTTETVDADGRLPDKLRKTYRDEGFISHEDKKLIIFTKKTNLSILKQNKHWFADRTFKVCLDDYYQLFTLHAMMTIAITPLIYGLLIGKSAEDYNLFIEKVLEQDNFQPESIMTDFETGTIKSVKDMLPNILHKGTF
;
A
#
# COMPACT_ATOMS: atom_id res chain seq x y z
N MET A 1 -10.88 -13.39 37.06
CA MET A 1 -10.67 -14.34 35.95
C MET A 1 -9.66 -13.69 35.02
N SER A 2 -8.50 -14.31 34.81
CA SER A 2 -7.47 -13.80 33.90
C SER A 2 -8.04 -13.71 32.48
N GLN A 3 -7.94 -12.54 31.84
CA GLN A 3 -8.44 -12.34 30.48
C GLN A 3 -7.52 -13.10 29.51
N ILE A 4 -8.11 -13.97 28.69
CA ILE A 4 -7.39 -14.73 27.67
C ILE A 4 -7.47 -13.96 26.36
N GLU A 5 -6.32 -13.72 25.75
CA GLU A 5 -6.25 -13.04 24.45
C GLU A 5 -5.81 -14.00 23.36
N GLN A 6 -6.36 -13.81 22.16
CA GLN A 6 -6.13 -14.69 21.01
C GLN A 6 -5.56 -13.92 19.83
N PRO A 7 -4.31 -13.40 19.94
CA PRO A 7 -3.67 -12.72 18.84
C PRO A 7 -3.26 -13.70 17.74
N SER A 8 -2.77 -13.15 16.63
CA SER A 8 -2.08 -13.90 15.59
C SER A 8 -0.58 -13.64 15.63
N SER A 9 0.19 -14.63 15.18
CA SER A 9 1.62 -14.49 14.94
C SER A 9 1.89 -13.62 13.71
N VAL A 10 3.14 -13.22 13.51
CA VAL A 10 3.57 -12.48 12.31
C VAL A 10 3.17 -13.22 11.02
N LYS A 11 3.17 -14.55 11.04
CA LYS A 11 2.76 -15.41 9.91
C LYS A 11 1.26 -15.73 9.87
N GLY A 12 0.44 -15.01 10.64
CA GLY A 12 -1.02 -15.21 10.69
C GLY A 12 -1.49 -16.45 11.45
N LYS A 13 -0.59 -17.27 12.01
CA LYS A 13 -0.99 -18.43 12.81
C LYS A 13 -1.60 -17.99 14.15
N PRO A 14 -2.68 -18.64 14.64
CA PRO A 14 -3.26 -18.34 15.94
C PRO A 14 -2.27 -18.45 17.10
N MET A 15 -2.45 -17.62 18.11
CA MET A 15 -1.69 -17.61 19.36
C MET A 15 -2.64 -17.42 20.53
N ILE A 16 -2.20 -17.81 21.72
CA ILE A 16 -2.91 -17.55 22.97
C ILE A 16 -1.97 -16.85 23.94
N LEU A 17 -2.43 -15.76 24.55
CA LEU A 17 -1.78 -15.12 25.68
C LEU A 17 -2.62 -15.39 26.93
N HIS A 18 -2.00 -15.98 27.94
CA HIS A 18 -2.65 -16.29 29.21
C HIS A 18 -1.63 -16.18 30.35
N GLU A 19 -1.94 -15.35 31.35
CA GLU A 19 -1.12 -15.17 32.56
C GLU A 19 0.36 -14.82 32.27
N GLY A 20 0.59 -14.01 31.23
CA GLY A 20 1.93 -13.60 30.80
C GLY A 20 2.71 -14.69 30.05
N TYR A 21 2.10 -15.85 29.76
CA TYR A 21 2.66 -16.86 28.88
C TYR A 21 2.13 -16.75 27.46
N ILE A 22 3.00 -17.10 26.50
CA ILE A 22 2.69 -17.10 25.08
C ILE A 22 2.61 -18.54 24.59
N TYR A 23 1.50 -18.90 23.97
CA TYR A 23 1.30 -20.19 23.34
C TYR A 23 1.13 -20.07 21.83
N THR A 24 1.70 -21.01 21.08
CA THR A 24 1.61 -21.11 19.62
C THR A 24 1.01 -22.45 19.22
N VAL A 25 0.30 -22.51 18.10
CA VAL A 25 -0.28 -23.77 17.60
C VAL A 25 0.79 -24.84 17.44
N GLU A 26 0.58 -25.99 18.09
CA GLU A 26 1.36 -27.19 17.88
C GLU A 26 0.70 -28.09 16.83
N ARG A 27 -0.60 -28.36 17.00
CA ARG A 27 -1.41 -29.18 16.09
C ARG A 27 -2.90 -28.95 16.31
N THR A 28 -3.67 -29.23 15.27
CA THR A 28 -5.15 -29.20 15.30
C THR A 28 -5.66 -30.60 14.98
N THR A 29 -6.58 -31.11 15.80
CA THR A 29 -7.24 -32.40 15.56
C THR A 29 -8.65 -32.16 15.00
N LYS A 30 -9.43 -33.22 14.77
CA LYS A 30 -10.83 -33.10 14.35
C LYS A 30 -11.74 -32.44 15.40
N THR A 31 -11.30 -32.35 16.65
CA THR A 31 -12.14 -31.92 17.78
C THR A 31 -11.55 -30.76 18.59
N LYS A 32 -10.23 -30.55 18.54
CA LYS A 32 -9.56 -29.55 19.37
C LYS A 32 -8.31 -28.97 18.74
N SER A 33 -7.94 -27.77 19.19
CA SER A 33 -6.67 -27.12 18.88
C SER A 33 -5.74 -27.23 20.09
N ILE A 34 -4.52 -27.70 19.84
CA ILE A 34 -3.48 -27.89 20.87
C ILE A 34 -2.40 -26.83 20.66
N PHE A 35 -2.22 -26.00 21.67
CA PHE A 35 -1.21 -24.96 21.71
C PHE A 35 -0.08 -25.36 22.65
N ARG A 36 1.15 -25.04 22.27
CA ARG A 36 2.34 -25.23 23.11
C ARG A 36 2.93 -23.90 23.53
N CYS A 37 3.55 -23.87 24.71
CA CYS A 37 4.38 -22.74 25.11
C CYS A 37 5.40 -22.42 24.00
N LYS A 38 5.58 -21.14 23.71
CA LYS A 38 6.47 -20.63 22.65
C LYS A 38 7.92 -21.06 22.88
N ASN A 39 8.35 -21.19 24.14
CA ASN A 39 9.67 -21.70 24.48
C ASN A 39 9.72 -23.22 24.23
N ARG A 40 10.69 -23.68 23.44
CA ARG A 40 10.80 -25.07 23.01
C ARG A 40 11.10 -26.04 24.15
N ASP A 41 11.83 -25.58 25.17
CA ASP A 41 12.21 -26.38 26.34
C ASP A 41 11.04 -26.53 27.32
N CYS A 42 10.00 -25.72 27.16
CA CYS A 42 8.79 -25.80 27.96
C CYS A 42 7.78 -26.79 27.36
N LYS A 43 7.35 -27.76 28.20
CA LYS A 43 6.36 -28.78 27.83
C LYS A 43 4.91 -28.36 28.06
N ALA A 44 4.67 -27.14 28.58
CA ALA A 44 3.32 -26.66 28.81
C ALA A 44 2.49 -26.61 27.51
N ARG A 45 1.24 -27.02 27.64
CA ARG A 45 0.22 -27.15 26.60
C ARG A 45 -1.09 -26.53 27.09
N TYR A 46 -1.84 -26.00 26.12
CA TYR A 46 -3.15 -25.42 26.34
C TYR A 46 -4.11 -25.88 25.24
N HIS A 47 -5.31 -26.32 25.62
CA HIS A 47 -6.25 -26.95 24.70
C HIS A 47 -7.54 -26.13 24.59
N THR A 48 -7.94 -25.85 23.37
CA THR A 48 -9.21 -25.19 23.05
C THR A 48 -10.02 -26.07 22.11
N ASN A 49 -11.30 -25.78 21.97
CA ASN A 49 -12.07 -26.26 20.83
C ASN A 49 -11.59 -25.60 19.51
N LEU A 50 -12.17 -26.00 18.39
CA LEU A 50 -11.73 -25.56 17.05
C LEU A 50 -11.97 -24.07 16.80
N SER A 51 -13.07 -23.52 17.30
CA SER A 51 -13.40 -22.09 17.23
C SER A 51 -12.59 -21.24 18.23
N MET A 52 -11.82 -21.89 19.12
CA MET A 52 -11.08 -21.24 20.20
C MET A 52 -11.96 -20.48 21.21
N ASP A 53 -13.28 -20.62 21.18
CA ASP A 53 -14.19 -19.96 22.11
C ASP A 53 -14.33 -20.68 23.47
N ALA A 54 -13.95 -21.96 23.53
CA ALA A 54 -14.05 -22.79 24.73
C ALA A 54 -12.73 -23.48 25.06
N PHE A 55 -12.33 -23.38 26.32
CA PHE A 55 -11.14 -24.05 26.86
C PHE A 55 -11.51 -25.46 27.31
N LEU A 56 -10.81 -26.45 26.77
CA LEU A 56 -11.08 -27.85 27.07
C LEU A 56 -10.31 -28.35 28.30
N SER A 57 -9.27 -27.62 28.72
CA SER A 57 -8.51 -27.91 29.93
C SER A 57 -7.72 -26.69 30.40
N LEU A 58 -7.42 -26.64 31.72
CA LEU A 58 -6.44 -25.69 32.26
C LEU A 58 -5.06 -25.90 31.61
N PRO A 59 -4.21 -24.85 31.55
CA PRO A 59 -2.86 -25.00 31.04
C PRO A 59 -2.06 -25.91 31.96
N THR A 60 -1.24 -26.77 31.36
CA THR A 60 -0.26 -27.55 32.12
C THR A 60 0.81 -26.63 32.70
N SER A 61 1.42 -27.06 33.81
CA SER A 61 2.40 -26.27 34.55
C SER A 61 3.62 -25.91 33.70
N HIS A 62 4.08 -24.67 33.84
CA HIS A 62 5.33 -24.22 33.23
C HIS A 62 6.52 -24.54 34.14
N CYS A 63 7.66 -24.85 33.54
CA CYS A 63 8.95 -24.98 34.23
C CYS A 63 9.73 -23.64 34.32
N ARG A 64 9.06 -22.52 34.05
CA ARG A 64 9.67 -21.20 33.88
C ARG A 64 8.70 -20.10 34.27
N ALA A 65 9.26 -18.92 34.54
CA ALA A 65 8.49 -17.70 34.79
C ALA A 65 7.78 -17.18 33.51
N PRO A 66 6.67 -16.42 33.68
CA PRO A 66 5.98 -15.75 32.59
C PRO A 66 6.85 -14.66 31.93
N GLN A 67 6.44 -14.20 30.74
CA GLN A 67 7.12 -13.13 29.97
C GLN A 67 6.16 -11.96 29.70
N PRO A 68 5.69 -11.27 30.75
CA PRO A 68 4.69 -10.21 30.61
C PRO A 68 5.16 -9.09 29.66
N ASP A 69 6.44 -8.71 29.69
CA ASP A 69 6.99 -7.60 28.90
C ASP A 69 6.88 -7.82 27.38
N SER A 70 6.74 -9.08 26.94
CA SER A 70 6.58 -9.42 25.52
C SER A 70 5.12 -9.36 25.03
N VAL A 71 4.15 -9.33 25.94
CA VAL A 71 2.71 -9.28 25.63
C VAL A 71 2.31 -7.94 24.98
N PRO A 72 2.69 -6.76 25.52
CA PRO A 72 2.38 -5.47 24.89
C PRO A 72 2.90 -5.36 23.46
N ALA A 73 4.11 -5.86 23.19
CA ALA A 73 4.70 -5.87 21.85
C ALA A 73 3.91 -6.76 20.85
N ILE A 74 3.29 -7.85 21.33
CA ILE A 74 2.44 -8.72 20.49
C ILE A 74 1.09 -8.03 20.22
N ARG A 75 0.49 -7.39 21.23
CA ARG A 75 -0.76 -6.63 21.09
C ARG A 75 -0.60 -5.50 20.07
N LEU A 76 0.42 -4.66 20.24
CA LEU A 76 0.72 -3.54 19.33
C LEU A 76 0.82 -4.00 17.87
N LYS A 77 1.53 -5.12 17.62
CA LYS A 77 1.66 -5.68 16.27
C LYS A 77 0.33 -6.14 15.69
N ASN A 78 -0.51 -6.78 16.49
CA ASN A 78 -1.83 -7.24 16.04
C ASN A 78 -2.78 -6.09 15.79
N GLU A 79 -2.81 -5.08 16.66
CA GLU A 79 -3.58 -3.84 16.47
C GLU A 79 -3.13 -3.10 15.21
N THR A 80 -1.82 -2.93 15.03
CA THR A 80 -1.25 -2.29 13.82
C THR A 80 -1.64 -3.06 12.56
N LYS A 81 -1.59 -4.39 12.58
CA LYS A 81 -1.97 -5.24 11.45
C LYS A 81 -3.46 -5.17 11.16
N ALA A 82 -4.31 -5.21 12.18
CA ALA A 82 -5.75 -5.10 12.05
C ALA A 82 -6.16 -3.73 11.50
N HIS A 83 -5.57 -2.66 12.03
CA HIS A 83 -5.80 -1.30 11.55
C HIS A 83 -5.39 -1.17 10.08
N ALA A 84 -4.19 -1.63 9.72
CA ALA A 84 -3.70 -1.60 8.34
C ALA A 84 -4.56 -2.37 7.33
N ALA A 85 -5.36 -3.34 7.77
CA ALA A 85 -6.22 -4.14 6.91
C ALA A 85 -7.53 -3.42 6.52
N ILE A 86 -7.93 -2.38 7.26
CA ILE A 86 -9.23 -1.72 7.09
C ILE A 86 -9.13 -0.24 6.75
N THR A 87 -7.93 0.34 6.74
CA THR A 87 -7.69 1.77 6.51
C THR A 87 -6.70 1.99 5.38
N ASP A 88 -6.82 3.14 4.70
CA ASP A 88 -5.89 3.65 3.69
C ASP A 88 -4.93 4.72 4.25
N GLU A 89 -4.97 4.99 5.56
CA GLU A 89 -4.08 5.96 6.22
C GLU A 89 -2.59 5.72 5.94
N SER A 90 -1.73 6.74 6.04
CA SER A 90 -0.29 6.53 5.86
C SER A 90 0.28 5.54 6.89
N THR A 91 1.34 4.80 6.52
CA THR A 91 2.08 3.91 7.44
C THR A 91 2.48 4.63 8.73
N ARG A 92 2.89 5.89 8.62
CA ARG A 92 3.28 6.73 9.76
C ARG A 92 2.08 7.01 10.68
N THR A 93 0.92 7.31 10.10
CA THR A 93 -0.31 7.57 10.86
C THR A 93 -0.76 6.33 11.62
N ILE A 94 -0.73 5.15 10.99
CA ILE A 94 -1.08 3.89 11.64
C ILE A 94 -0.12 3.60 12.80
N ILE A 95 1.20 3.72 12.58
CA ILE A 95 2.18 3.48 13.64
C ILE A 95 1.97 4.47 14.79
N HIS A 96 1.75 5.75 14.50
CA HIS A 96 1.57 6.75 15.55
C HIS A 96 0.27 6.53 16.34
N SER A 97 -0.82 6.16 15.67
CA SER A 97 -2.11 5.90 16.34
C SER A 97 -2.04 4.68 17.25
N THR A 98 -1.40 3.59 16.79
CA THR A 98 -1.25 2.36 17.59
C THR A 98 -0.23 2.53 18.71
N LEU A 99 0.79 3.39 18.53
CA LEU A 99 1.73 3.68 19.61
C LEU A 99 1.15 4.48 20.75
N ARG A 100 0.10 5.26 20.50
CA ARG A 100 -0.55 6.05 21.54
C ARG A 100 -1.19 5.18 22.64
N THR A 101 -1.55 3.94 22.32
CA THR A 101 -2.10 2.96 23.27
C THR A 101 -1.01 2.11 23.93
N TYR A 102 0.26 2.27 23.55
CA TYR A 102 1.35 1.46 24.07
C TYR A 102 1.73 1.89 25.51
N PRO A 103 1.83 0.96 26.48
CA PRO A 103 2.15 1.32 27.87
C PRO A 103 3.57 1.89 28.02
N LEU A 104 3.69 3.00 28.76
CA LEU A 104 5.00 3.62 29.06
C LEU A 104 5.90 2.71 29.91
N SER A 105 5.30 1.86 30.75
CA SER A 105 6.01 0.84 31.55
C SER A 105 6.84 -0.11 30.70
N ASP A 106 6.44 -0.33 29.45
CA ASP A 106 7.01 -1.33 28.54
C ASP A 106 7.84 -0.70 27.42
N ALA A 107 8.16 0.59 27.52
CA ALA A 107 8.87 1.35 26.48
C ALA A 107 10.20 0.69 26.04
N GLY A 108 10.89 -0.01 26.93
CA GLY A 108 12.13 -0.74 26.63
C GLY A 108 11.94 -1.96 25.70
N GLN A 109 10.72 -2.49 25.58
CA GLN A 109 10.37 -3.61 24.69
C GLN A 109 9.62 -3.15 23.43
N HIS A 110 9.60 -1.84 23.18
CA HIS A 110 8.95 -1.25 22.03
C HIS A 110 9.52 -1.82 20.72
N PRO A 111 8.67 -2.39 19.83
CA PRO A 111 9.11 -2.85 18.53
C PRO A 111 9.72 -1.72 17.70
N LYS A 112 10.79 -2.02 16.94
CA LYS A 112 11.33 -1.05 15.98
C LYS A 112 10.28 -0.70 14.91
N ASN A 113 10.28 0.55 14.46
CA ASN A 113 9.36 1.03 13.44
C ASN A 113 9.51 0.30 12.10
N GLU A 114 10.72 -0.02 11.68
CA GLU A 114 10.98 -0.63 10.38
C GLU A 114 10.28 -1.99 10.17
N PRO A 115 10.33 -2.95 11.11
CA PRO A 115 9.47 -4.13 11.07
C PRO A 115 7.96 -3.85 11.02
N LEU A 116 7.48 -2.79 11.70
CA LEU A 116 6.07 -2.41 11.66
C LEU A 116 5.68 -1.85 10.29
N MET A 117 6.55 -1.03 9.69
CA MET A 117 6.34 -0.50 8.34
C MET A 117 6.24 -1.63 7.30
N LEU A 118 7.18 -2.58 7.33
CA LEU A 118 7.16 -3.75 6.43
C LEU A 118 5.92 -4.62 6.64
N MET A 119 5.44 -4.74 7.88
CA MET A 119 4.22 -5.48 8.20
C MET A 119 2.98 -4.80 7.62
N ILE A 120 2.85 -3.47 7.77
CA ILE A 120 1.75 -2.68 7.20
C ILE A 120 1.76 -2.81 5.67
N GLN A 121 2.93 -2.66 5.05
CA GLN A 121 3.09 -2.82 3.60
C GLN A 121 2.60 -4.20 3.15
N ARG A 122 3.11 -5.29 3.74
CA ARG A 122 2.69 -6.67 3.41
C ARG A 122 1.20 -6.91 3.63
N GLN A 123 0.61 -6.31 4.65
CA GLN A 123 -0.82 -6.42 4.92
C GLN A 123 -1.66 -5.76 3.83
N ARG A 124 -1.15 -4.67 3.24
CA ARG A 124 -1.77 -3.92 2.15
C ARG A 124 -1.42 -4.45 0.77
N THR A 125 -0.38 -5.26 0.66
CA THR A 125 -0.03 -5.97 -0.58
C THR A 125 -1.06 -7.07 -0.84
N THR A 126 -2.28 -6.71 -1.22
CA THR A 126 -3.23 -7.62 -1.88
C THR A 126 -4.31 -6.87 -2.67
N GLU A 127 -4.10 -6.80 -3.99
CA GLU A 127 -4.93 -7.39 -5.04
C GLU A 127 -4.08 -7.30 -6.30
N THR A 128 -3.75 -8.46 -6.87
CA THR A 128 -3.13 -8.49 -8.21
C THR A 128 -4.15 -8.02 -9.21
N VAL A 129 -3.64 -7.42 -10.29
CA VAL A 129 -4.34 -7.17 -11.53
C VAL A 129 -5.23 -8.39 -11.88
N ASP A 130 -6.46 -8.17 -12.35
CA ASP A 130 -7.35 -9.28 -12.69
C ASP A 130 -6.76 -10.17 -13.81
N ALA A 131 -7.41 -11.30 -14.11
CA ALA A 131 -6.92 -12.24 -15.12
C ALA A 131 -6.69 -11.62 -16.51
N ASP A 132 -7.34 -10.49 -16.79
CA ASP A 132 -7.25 -9.73 -18.04
C ASP A 132 -6.18 -8.61 -17.99
N GLY A 133 -5.57 -8.37 -16.83
CA GLY A 133 -4.58 -7.33 -16.65
C GLY A 133 -5.18 -5.94 -16.39
N ARG A 134 -6.41 -5.85 -15.88
CA ARG A 134 -7.05 -4.61 -15.41
C ARG A 134 -6.93 -4.38 -13.90
N LEU A 135 -6.90 -3.10 -13.55
CA LEU A 135 -6.88 -2.64 -12.17
C LEU A 135 -8.22 -2.95 -11.47
N PRO A 136 -8.15 -3.40 -10.20
CA PRO A 136 -9.33 -3.63 -9.38
C PRO A 136 -10.27 -2.44 -9.30
N ASP A 137 -11.59 -2.69 -9.26
CA ASP A 137 -12.64 -1.65 -9.25
C ASP A 137 -12.44 -0.58 -8.19
N LYS A 138 -11.92 -0.95 -7.01
CA LYS A 138 -11.60 -0.03 -5.91
C LYS A 138 -10.59 1.06 -6.29
N LEU A 139 -9.73 0.81 -7.28
CA LEU A 139 -8.70 1.75 -7.77
C LEU A 139 -9.17 2.56 -8.98
N ARG A 140 -10.33 2.24 -9.56
CA ARG A 140 -10.82 2.90 -10.78
C ARG A 140 -11.54 4.22 -10.52
N LYS A 141 -11.80 4.54 -9.25
CA LYS A 141 -12.56 5.72 -8.81
C LYS A 141 -11.79 6.54 -7.78
N THR A 142 -12.07 7.83 -7.75
CA THR A 142 -11.60 8.73 -6.69
C THR A 142 -12.38 8.50 -5.39
N TYR A 143 -11.91 9.11 -4.29
CA TYR A 143 -12.62 9.15 -3.01
C TYR A 143 -14.00 9.85 -3.08
N ARG A 144 -14.31 10.54 -4.19
CA ARG A 144 -15.64 11.15 -4.45
C ARG A 144 -16.50 10.31 -5.40
N ASP A 145 -16.15 9.05 -5.63
CA ASP A 145 -16.82 8.13 -6.56
C ASP A 145 -16.78 8.57 -8.05
N GLU A 146 -15.90 9.53 -8.39
CA GLU A 146 -15.67 9.92 -9.79
C GLU A 146 -14.72 8.94 -10.48
N GLY A 147 -15.03 8.53 -11.71
CA GLY A 147 -14.13 7.69 -12.52
C GLY A 147 -12.78 8.36 -12.76
N PHE A 148 -11.70 7.61 -12.55
CA PHE A 148 -10.34 8.12 -12.56
C PHE A 148 -9.39 7.40 -13.54
N ILE A 149 -9.91 6.52 -14.39
CA ILE A 149 -9.16 5.85 -15.46
C ILE A 149 -9.77 6.28 -16.80
N SER A 150 -8.95 6.87 -17.68
CA SER A 150 -9.38 7.26 -19.04
C SER A 150 -8.89 6.30 -20.12
N HIS A 151 -7.79 5.59 -19.87
CA HIS A 151 -7.23 4.57 -20.76
C HIS A 151 -6.58 3.46 -19.94
N GLU A 152 -6.73 2.22 -20.39
CA GLU A 152 -6.12 1.06 -19.73
C GLU A 152 -5.88 -0.06 -20.74
N ASP A 153 -4.62 -0.36 -20.97
CA ASP A 153 -4.16 -1.55 -21.65
C ASP A 153 -2.85 -2.08 -21.02
N LYS A 154 -2.26 -3.11 -21.63
CA LYS A 154 -1.05 -3.76 -21.12
C LYS A 154 0.22 -2.89 -21.17
N LYS A 155 0.22 -1.80 -21.94
CA LYS A 155 1.37 -0.90 -22.14
C LYS A 155 1.22 0.42 -21.41
N LEU A 156 -0.02 0.86 -21.20
CA LEU A 156 -0.32 2.17 -20.70
C LEU A 156 -1.63 2.17 -19.90
N ILE A 157 -1.55 2.76 -18.71
CA ILE A 157 -2.73 3.18 -17.95
C ILE A 157 -2.69 4.68 -17.77
N ILE A 158 -3.77 5.37 -18.14
CA ILE A 158 -3.94 6.81 -17.91
C ILE A 158 -4.99 7.03 -16.83
N PHE A 159 -4.58 7.77 -15.81
CA PHE A 159 -5.46 8.28 -14.77
C PHE A 159 -5.71 9.77 -14.94
N THR A 160 -6.98 10.13 -15.06
CA THR A 160 -7.45 11.51 -15.10
C THR A 160 -8.96 11.53 -14.89
N LYS A 161 -9.50 12.72 -14.66
CA LYS A 161 -10.94 12.98 -14.57
C LYS A 161 -11.33 14.08 -15.55
N LYS A 162 -12.61 14.17 -15.88
CA LYS A 162 -13.15 15.17 -16.82
C LYS A 162 -12.78 16.62 -16.44
N THR A 163 -12.79 16.94 -15.15
CA THR A 163 -12.40 18.27 -14.66
C THR A 163 -10.91 18.56 -14.88
N ASN A 164 -10.04 17.56 -14.75
CA ASN A 164 -8.60 17.70 -15.04
C ASN A 164 -8.37 17.97 -16.53
N LEU A 165 -9.08 17.27 -17.41
CA LEU A 165 -9.03 17.51 -18.86
C LEU A 165 -9.50 18.93 -19.21
N SER A 166 -10.60 19.39 -18.60
CA SER A 166 -11.10 20.76 -18.80
C SER A 166 -10.09 21.82 -18.35
N ILE A 167 -9.43 21.61 -17.21
CA ILE A 167 -8.37 22.51 -16.73
C ILE A 167 -7.19 22.51 -17.69
N LEU A 168 -6.72 21.32 -18.11
CA LEU A 168 -5.60 21.20 -19.03
C LEU A 168 -5.88 21.92 -20.37
N LYS A 169 -7.10 21.79 -20.89
CA LYS A 169 -7.55 22.46 -22.13
C LYS A 169 -7.55 23.99 -22.04
N GLN A 170 -7.87 24.54 -20.88
CA GLN A 170 -7.84 26.00 -20.66
C GLN A 170 -6.41 26.55 -20.56
N ASN A 171 -5.42 25.69 -20.28
CA ASN A 171 -4.04 26.08 -20.07
C ASN A 171 -3.21 25.88 -21.34
N LYS A 172 -2.58 26.98 -21.79
CA LYS A 172 -1.71 27.00 -22.98
C LYS A 172 -0.29 26.50 -22.73
N HIS A 173 0.14 26.49 -21.46
CA HIS A 173 1.49 26.10 -21.08
C HIS A 173 1.42 24.84 -20.21
N TRP A 174 1.95 23.74 -20.76
CA TRP A 174 1.96 22.44 -20.13
C TRP A 174 3.33 22.15 -19.53
N PHE A 175 3.34 21.30 -18.50
CA PHE A 175 4.58 20.80 -17.90
C PHE A 175 4.49 19.29 -17.78
N ALA A 176 5.55 18.57 -18.12
CA ALA A 176 5.61 17.13 -17.92
C ALA A 176 6.78 16.75 -17.03
N ASP A 177 6.57 15.77 -16.17
CA ASP A 177 7.58 15.24 -15.27
C ASP A 177 7.47 13.71 -15.20
N ARG A 178 8.62 13.05 -15.00
CA ARG A 178 8.69 11.61 -14.79
C ARG A 178 9.19 11.30 -13.39
N THR A 179 8.65 10.25 -12.80
CA THR A 179 9.12 9.75 -11.50
C THR A 179 9.20 8.23 -11.49
N PHE A 180 10.36 7.72 -11.06
CA PHE A 180 10.64 6.29 -10.94
C PHE A 180 10.25 5.70 -9.58
N LYS A 181 10.03 6.56 -8.57
CA LYS A 181 10.00 6.12 -7.15
C LYS A 181 8.77 5.31 -6.73
N VAL A 182 7.77 5.12 -7.61
CA VAL A 182 6.42 4.65 -7.20
C VAL A 182 5.81 3.62 -8.17
N CYS A 183 6.59 2.99 -9.05
CA CYS A 183 6.03 2.06 -10.03
C CYS A 183 5.93 0.62 -9.53
N LEU A 184 4.82 -0.03 -9.88
CA LEU A 184 4.63 -1.49 -9.77
C LEU A 184 5.65 -2.20 -10.67
N ASP A 185 6.04 -3.43 -10.34
CA ASP A 185 7.08 -4.20 -11.06
C ASP A 185 6.82 -4.30 -12.58
N ASP A 186 5.55 -4.25 -13.01
CA ASP A 186 5.14 -4.33 -14.41
C ASP A 186 5.26 -3.01 -15.20
N TYR A 187 5.50 -1.88 -14.53
CA TYR A 187 5.59 -0.55 -15.14
C TYR A 187 6.95 0.08 -14.89
N TYR A 188 7.51 0.71 -15.92
CA TYR A 188 8.84 1.30 -15.86
C TYR A 188 8.83 2.65 -15.16
N GLN A 189 7.79 3.47 -15.38
CA GLN A 189 7.74 4.83 -14.84
C GLN A 189 6.32 5.39 -14.75
N LEU A 190 6.19 6.39 -13.88
CA LEU A 190 5.04 7.28 -13.80
C LEU A 190 5.39 8.56 -14.54
N PHE A 191 4.67 8.85 -15.61
CA PHE A 191 4.78 10.08 -16.38
C PHE A 191 3.57 10.96 -16.08
N THR A 192 3.77 12.26 -15.89
CA THR A 192 2.69 13.16 -15.43
C THR A 192 2.65 14.42 -16.26
N LEU A 193 1.44 14.85 -16.60
CA LEU A 193 1.18 16.11 -17.30
C LEU A 193 0.48 17.08 -16.35
N HIS A 194 0.95 18.32 -16.34
CA HIS A 194 0.59 19.34 -15.39
C HIS A 194 0.17 20.61 -16.12
N ALA A 195 -0.61 21.42 -15.41
CA ALA A 195 -0.87 22.80 -15.76
C ALA A 195 -0.66 23.71 -14.56
N MET A 196 -0.45 24.99 -14.83
CA MET A 196 -0.40 26.01 -13.79
C MET A 196 -1.82 26.34 -13.34
N MET A 197 -2.13 26.09 -12.07
CA MET A 197 -3.38 26.49 -11.44
C MET A 197 -3.09 27.56 -10.39
N THR A 198 -3.61 28.77 -10.62
CA THR A 198 -3.52 29.96 -9.75
C THR A 198 -2.09 30.37 -9.35
N ILE A 199 -1.42 29.57 -8.51
CA ILE A 199 -0.08 29.81 -7.98
C ILE A 199 0.80 28.56 -7.94
N ALA A 200 0.33 27.41 -8.43
CA ALA A 200 1.05 26.14 -8.34
C ALA A 200 0.93 25.31 -9.61
N ILE A 201 2.03 24.63 -9.98
CA ILE A 201 2.02 23.60 -11.03
C ILE A 201 1.41 22.35 -10.43
N THR A 202 0.29 21.90 -10.98
CA THR A 202 -0.47 20.78 -10.43
C THR A 202 -0.56 19.64 -11.44
N PRO A 203 -0.25 18.39 -11.05
CA PRO A 203 -0.45 17.23 -11.92
C PRO A 203 -1.94 16.99 -12.17
N LEU A 204 -2.29 16.81 -13.44
CA LEU A 204 -3.67 16.64 -13.89
C LEU A 204 -3.88 15.29 -14.56
N ILE A 205 -2.88 14.78 -15.28
CA ILE A 205 -2.93 13.49 -15.95
C ILE A 205 -1.72 12.67 -15.52
N TYR A 206 -1.96 11.40 -15.21
CA TYR A 206 -0.94 10.46 -14.77
C TYR A 206 -0.93 9.26 -15.72
N GLY A 207 0.23 8.89 -16.23
CA GLY A 207 0.43 7.73 -17.09
C GLY A 207 1.39 6.74 -16.44
N LEU A 208 0.96 5.49 -16.26
CA LEU A 208 1.86 4.38 -15.95
C LEU A 208 2.32 3.76 -17.27
N LEU A 209 3.61 3.93 -17.60
CA LEU A 209 4.20 3.49 -18.85
C LEU A 209 5.12 2.28 -18.61
N ILE A 210 5.11 1.32 -19.54
CA ILE A 210 6.01 0.14 -19.51
C ILE A 210 7.44 0.44 -19.99
N GLY A 211 7.71 1.63 -20.49
CA GLY A 211 9.01 2.02 -21.02
C GLY A 211 9.22 3.53 -21.06
N LYS A 212 10.37 3.92 -21.61
CA LYS A 212 10.85 5.32 -21.74
C LYS A 212 11.30 5.67 -23.17
N SER A 213 10.89 4.85 -24.14
CA SER A 213 11.17 5.13 -25.55
C SER A 213 10.29 6.28 -26.04
N ALA A 214 10.64 6.86 -27.19
CA ALA A 214 9.79 7.89 -27.79
C ALA A 214 8.41 7.33 -28.16
N GLU A 215 8.35 6.05 -28.51
CA GLU A 215 7.13 5.32 -28.85
C GLU A 215 6.20 5.16 -27.63
N ASP A 216 6.76 4.92 -26.44
CA ASP A 216 5.99 4.86 -25.19
C ASP A 216 5.36 6.22 -24.85
N TYR A 217 6.13 7.30 -25.02
CA TYR A 217 5.64 8.66 -24.81
C TYR A 217 4.64 9.08 -25.89
N ASN A 218 4.84 8.67 -27.15
CA ASN A 218 3.92 8.94 -28.24
C ASN A 218 2.55 8.34 -27.93
N LEU A 219 2.52 7.09 -27.47
CA LEU A 219 1.29 6.42 -27.07
C LEU A 219 0.58 7.18 -25.94
N PHE A 220 1.32 7.67 -24.93
CA PHE A 220 0.74 8.49 -23.87
C PHE A 220 0.13 9.79 -24.41
N ILE A 221 0.88 10.56 -25.21
CA ILE A 221 0.41 11.84 -25.74
C ILE A 221 -0.77 11.62 -26.69
N GLU A 222 -0.71 10.62 -27.57
CA GLU A 222 -1.81 10.24 -28.47
C GLU A 222 -3.09 9.99 -27.68
N LYS A 223 -3.04 9.14 -26.66
CA LYS A 223 -4.22 8.80 -25.86
C LYS A 223 -4.76 9.96 -25.04
N VAL A 224 -3.91 10.91 -24.67
CA VAL A 224 -4.34 12.18 -24.06
C VAL A 224 -5.04 13.06 -25.10
N LEU A 225 -4.47 13.23 -26.30
CA LEU A 225 -5.03 14.06 -27.36
C LEU A 225 -6.37 13.53 -27.91
N GLU A 226 -6.62 12.22 -27.83
CA GLU A 226 -7.92 11.63 -28.15
C GLU A 226 -9.04 12.04 -27.19
N GLN A 227 -8.72 12.53 -25.98
CA GLN A 227 -9.74 12.83 -24.97
C GLN A 227 -10.48 14.16 -25.20
N ASP A 228 -9.83 15.13 -25.84
CA ASP A 228 -10.41 16.44 -26.12
C ASP A 228 -9.58 17.20 -27.18
N ASN A 229 -10.13 18.28 -27.71
CA ASN A 229 -9.42 19.18 -28.63
C ASN A 229 -8.49 20.13 -27.86
N PHE A 230 -7.28 19.67 -27.56
CA PHE A 230 -6.24 20.44 -26.88
C PHE A 230 -5.45 21.32 -27.85
N GLN A 231 -5.11 22.54 -27.41
CA GLN A 231 -4.31 23.50 -28.18
C GLN A 231 -3.22 24.14 -27.31
N PRO A 232 -2.24 23.36 -26.83
CA PRO A 232 -1.12 23.92 -26.09
C PRO A 232 -0.25 24.80 -26.99
N GLU A 233 0.32 25.86 -26.43
CA GLU A 233 1.31 26.72 -27.09
C GLU A 233 2.75 26.34 -26.70
N SER A 234 2.93 25.78 -25.51
CA SER A 234 4.25 25.30 -25.07
C SER A 234 4.14 24.12 -24.12
N ILE A 235 5.18 23.29 -24.13
CA ILE A 235 5.38 22.25 -23.11
C ILE A 235 6.80 22.33 -22.55
N MET A 236 6.90 22.13 -21.25
CA MET A 236 8.18 22.07 -20.54
C MET A 236 8.39 20.67 -20.00
N THR A 237 9.51 20.03 -20.33
CA THR A 237 9.83 18.66 -19.89
C THR A 237 11.27 18.59 -19.39
N ASP A 238 11.60 17.54 -18.66
CA ASP A 238 13.00 17.22 -18.41
C ASP A 238 13.73 16.84 -19.72
N PHE A 239 15.07 16.86 -19.71
CA PHE A 239 15.90 16.68 -20.90
C PHE A 239 16.01 15.20 -21.37
N GLU A 240 15.02 14.36 -21.09
CA GLU A 240 15.04 12.99 -21.58
C GLU A 240 14.82 12.91 -23.10
N THR A 241 15.79 12.36 -23.83
CA THR A 241 15.77 12.22 -25.28
C THR A 241 14.46 11.62 -25.83
N GLY A 242 13.90 10.61 -25.17
CA GLY A 242 12.63 10.00 -25.56
C GLY A 242 11.46 10.99 -25.53
N THR A 243 11.34 11.75 -24.45
CA THR A 243 10.30 12.77 -24.27
C THR A 243 10.46 13.92 -25.25
N ILE A 244 11.70 14.41 -25.46
CA ILE A 244 11.98 15.47 -26.44
C ILE A 244 11.56 15.03 -27.84
N LYS A 245 11.92 13.81 -28.25
CA LYS A 245 11.55 13.26 -29.56
C LYS A 245 10.03 13.14 -29.69
N SER A 246 9.38 12.59 -28.67
CA SER A 246 7.93 12.41 -28.67
C SER A 246 7.15 13.71 -28.75
N VAL A 247 7.56 14.74 -28.01
CA VAL A 247 6.95 16.08 -28.10
C VAL A 247 7.08 16.65 -29.51
N LYS A 248 8.23 16.50 -30.15
CA LYS A 248 8.42 16.97 -31.53
C LYS A 248 7.55 16.21 -32.53
N ASP A 249 7.39 14.90 -32.35
CA ASP A 249 6.62 14.06 -33.25
C ASP A 249 5.10 14.30 -33.09
N MET A 250 4.61 14.41 -31.84
CA MET A 250 3.18 14.48 -31.53
C MET A 250 2.63 15.90 -31.40
N LEU A 251 3.48 16.88 -31.09
CA LEU A 251 3.12 18.29 -30.91
C LEU A 251 4.09 19.20 -31.69
N PRO A 252 4.18 19.07 -33.03
CA PRO A 252 5.25 19.69 -33.83
C PRO A 252 5.23 21.22 -33.83
N ASN A 253 4.09 21.84 -33.53
CA ASN A 253 3.89 23.29 -33.63
C ASN A 253 3.97 24.03 -32.28
N ILE A 254 4.40 23.36 -31.21
CA ILE A 254 4.47 23.98 -29.88
C ILE A 254 5.90 24.30 -29.46
N LEU A 255 6.05 25.31 -28.61
CA LEU A 255 7.35 25.65 -28.04
C LEU A 255 7.75 24.63 -26.96
N HIS A 256 8.76 23.81 -27.24
CA HIS A 256 9.34 22.89 -26.26
C HIS A 256 10.46 23.58 -25.47
N LYS A 257 10.37 23.58 -24.14
CA LYS A 257 11.40 24.09 -23.22
C LYS A 257 11.91 22.96 -22.33
N GLY A 258 13.21 22.98 -22.02
CA GLY A 258 13.81 22.05 -21.07
C GLY A 258 13.89 22.63 -19.65
N THR A 259 13.79 21.77 -18.64
CA THR A 259 14.07 22.10 -17.22
C THR A 259 15.35 21.46 -16.74
N PHE A 260 16.19 22.25 -16.05
CA PHE A 260 17.42 21.82 -15.38
C PHE A 260 17.15 21.13 -14.05
#